data_AF-K9D0V8-F1
#
_entry.id   AF-K9D0V8-F1
#
_cell.length_a   1.000
_cell.length_b   1.000
_cell.length_c   1.000
_cell.angle_alpha   90.00
_cell.angle_beta   90.00
_cell.angle_gamma   90.00
#
_symmetry.space_group_name_H-M   'P 1'
#
loop_
_entity.id
_entity.type
_entity.pdbx_description
1 polymer ?
#
loop_
_entity_poly.entity_id
_entity_poly.type
_entity_poly.pdbx_seq_one_letter_code
_entity_poly.pdbx_strand_id
1 'polypeptide(L)'
;MSRKGSLLALRDRDAAPTPATAEPEGRAAAPSARSTGVGTGSSSSSSPVAPSRQGKKAMTGYFSPEMSFAMHMTARKHGMSLQDAMAEAFNDWLRKMGESPVGK
;
A
#
# COMPACT_ATOMS: atom_id res chain seq x y z
N MET A 1 24.93 0.80 -23.85
CA MET A 1 25.03 2.28 -23.89
C MET A 1 23.97 2.86 -22.96
N SER A 2 24.37 3.24 -21.76
CA SER A 2 23.50 3.72 -20.68
C SER A 2 23.02 5.15 -20.95
N ARG A 3 21.70 5.36 -21.01
CA ARG A 3 21.13 6.72 -20.97
C ARG A 3 20.84 7.08 -19.51
N LYS A 4 21.85 7.65 -18.84
CA LYS A 4 21.71 8.30 -17.53
C LYS A 4 20.78 9.51 -17.69
N GLY A 5 19.56 9.41 -17.16
CA GLY A 5 18.67 10.55 -16.98
C GLY A 5 19.27 11.51 -15.95
N SER A 6 19.54 12.74 -16.39
CA SER A 6 20.24 13.76 -15.62
C SER A 6 19.38 14.30 -14.47
N LEU A 7 19.91 14.23 -13.24
CA LEU A 7 19.35 14.83 -12.02
C LEU A 7 19.27 16.36 -12.05
N LEU A 8 19.79 17.01 -13.10
CA LEU A 8 19.70 18.46 -13.28
C LEU A 8 18.25 18.94 -13.50
N ALA A 9 17.34 18.08 -13.96
CA ALA A 9 15.94 18.43 -14.19
C ALA A 9 15.13 18.69 -12.90
N LEU A 10 15.65 18.34 -11.72
CA LEU A 10 14.97 18.58 -10.44
C LEU A 10 15.33 19.92 -9.77
N ARG A 11 16.36 20.64 -10.25
CA ARG A 11 16.80 21.90 -9.63
C ARG A 11 16.00 23.13 -10.03
N ASP A 12 15.10 23.00 -11.00
CA ASP A 12 14.31 24.12 -11.54
C ASP A 12 12.95 24.31 -10.84
N ARG A 13 12.63 23.49 -9.83
CA ARG A 13 11.42 23.64 -8.99
C ARG A 13 11.67 24.41 -7.70
N ASP A 14 12.62 25.35 -7.71
CA ASP A 14 12.81 26.30 -6.61
C ASP A 14 12.28 27.68 -7.04
N ALA A 15 10.97 27.85 -6.89
CA ALA A 15 10.32 29.16 -6.83
C ALA A 15 9.01 29.01 -6.05
N ALA A 16 9.08 29.20 -4.74
CA ALA A 16 7.91 29.37 -3.89
C ALA A 16 7.17 30.66 -4.26
N PRO A 17 5.83 30.67 -4.39
CA PRO A 17 5.09 31.92 -4.33
C PRO A 17 4.99 32.37 -2.87
N THR A 18 5.55 33.55 -2.59
CA THR A 18 5.38 34.35 -1.37
C THR A 18 3.91 34.49 -0.96
N PRO A 19 3.55 34.27 0.32
CA PRO A 19 2.23 34.62 0.85
C PRO A 19 2.18 36.12 1.17
N ALA A 20 1.35 36.88 0.45
CA ALA A 20 0.97 38.23 0.84
C ALA A 20 -0.18 38.18 1.86
N THR A 21 0.02 38.90 2.96
CA THR A 21 -0.85 39.15 4.12
C THR A 21 -2.34 39.39 3.79
N ALA A 22 -3.22 38.64 4.45
CA ALA A 22 -4.55 39.09 4.87
C ALA A 22 -5.00 38.30 6.12
N GLU A 23 -5.38 39.05 7.15
CA GLU A 23 -5.75 38.68 8.53
C GLU A 23 -7.14 37.99 8.64
N PRO A 24 -7.56 37.48 9.83
CA PRO A 24 -8.28 36.22 10.00
C PRO A 24 -9.80 36.36 10.15
N GLU A 25 -10.56 35.44 9.55
CA GLU A 25 -11.93 35.16 9.95
C GLU A 25 -12.36 33.75 9.50
N GLY A 26 -13.15 33.07 10.35
CA GLY A 26 -14.07 32.04 9.87
C GLY A 26 -13.60 30.59 10.00
N ARG A 27 -13.80 30.03 11.18
CA ARG A 27 -13.97 28.58 11.38
C ARG A 27 -15.15 28.07 10.54
N ALA A 28 -14.89 27.32 9.46
CA ALA A 28 -15.83 26.34 8.94
C ALA A 28 -15.17 25.36 7.94
N ALA A 29 -15.22 24.09 8.32
CA ALA A 29 -15.44 22.91 7.48
C ALA A 29 -14.64 22.72 6.17
N ALA A 30 -13.87 21.63 6.18
CA ALA A 30 -13.44 20.90 4.99
C ALA A 30 -14.61 20.63 4.01
N PRO A 31 -14.27 20.44 2.73
CA PRO A 31 -14.55 19.12 2.17
C PRO A 31 -13.25 18.49 1.65
N SER A 32 -12.84 17.40 2.30
CA SER A 32 -11.95 16.40 1.69
C SER A 32 -12.51 16.05 0.32
N ALA A 33 -11.76 16.39 -0.72
CA ALA A 33 -12.05 15.98 -2.08
C ALA A 33 -12.26 14.46 -2.09
N ARG A 34 -13.51 14.05 -2.31
CA ARG A 34 -13.87 12.68 -2.68
C ARG A 34 -13.15 12.36 -3.98
N SER A 35 -12.00 11.69 -3.89
CA SER A 35 -11.48 10.93 -5.01
C SER A 35 -12.26 9.63 -5.09
N THR A 36 -13.44 9.68 -5.72
CA THR A 36 -14.06 8.51 -6.34
C THR A 36 -13.19 8.08 -7.51
N GLY A 37 -12.12 7.35 -7.21
CA GLY A 37 -11.33 6.64 -8.20
C GLY A 37 -12.04 5.35 -8.60
N VAL A 38 -13.10 5.44 -9.39
CA VAL A 38 -13.46 4.35 -10.31
C VAL A 38 -12.33 4.32 -11.35
N GLY A 39 -11.30 3.54 -11.04
CA GLY A 39 -10.20 3.26 -11.95
C GLY A 39 -10.51 2.02 -12.79
N THR A 40 -11.41 2.15 -13.78
CA THR A 40 -11.33 1.29 -14.96
C THR A 40 -10.07 1.71 -15.71
N GLY A 41 -8.97 1.01 -15.41
CA GLY A 41 -7.69 1.15 -16.09
C GLY A 41 -7.20 -0.22 -16.51
N SER A 42 -7.90 -0.85 -17.46
CA SER A 42 -7.34 -1.96 -18.23
C SER A 42 -6.21 -1.40 -19.08
N SER A 43 -5.00 -1.40 -18.52
CA SER A 43 -3.76 -1.42 -19.29
C SER A 43 -3.13 -2.77 -19.03
N SER A 44 -3.37 -3.69 -19.95
CA SER A 44 -2.83 -5.05 -19.97
C SER A 44 -1.33 -5.04 -20.25
N SER A 45 -0.54 -4.48 -19.32
CA SER A 45 0.82 -4.97 -19.13
C SER A 45 0.69 -6.24 -18.30
N SER A 46 0.58 -7.41 -18.95
CA SER A 46 0.67 -8.70 -18.28
C SER A 46 2.10 -8.88 -17.75
N SER A 47 2.41 -8.20 -16.66
CA SER A 47 3.62 -8.47 -15.89
C SER A 47 3.54 -9.92 -15.41
N PRO A 48 4.63 -10.70 -15.54
CA PRO A 48 4.62 -12.10 -15.13
C PRO A 48 4.10 -12.22 -13.70
N VAL A 49 3.12 -13.10 -13.50
CA VAL A 49 2.60 -13.39 -12.16
C VAL A 49 3.75 -13.97 -11.36
N ALA A 50 4.13 -13.27 -10.29
CA ALA A 50 5.19 -13.74 -9.41
C ALA A 50 4.89 -15.18 -8.95
N PRO A 51 5.89 -16.08 -8.88
CA PRO A 51 5.65 -17.48 -8.50
C PRO A 51 4.84 -17.64 -7.21
N SER A 52 5.00 -16.73 -6.25
CA SER A 52 4.26 -16.73 -4.98
C SER A 52 2.74 -16.49 -5.12
N ARG A 53 2.27 -15.98 -6.26
CA ARG A 53 0.87 -15.63 -6.54
C ARG A 53 0.13 -16.67 -7.39
N GLN A 54 0.84 -17.65 -7.96
CA GLN A 54 0.20 -18.67 -8.78
C GLN A 54 -0.74 -19.55 -7.94
N GLY A 55 -1.97 -19.76 -8.42
CA GLY A 55 -2.99 -20.54 -7.71
C GLY A 55 -3.56 -19.89 -6.44
N LYS A 56 -3.18 -18.65 -6.10
CA LYS A 56 -3.63 -17.96 -4.89
C LYS A 56 -4.54 -16.77 -5.22
N LYS A 57 -5.62 -16.59 -4.46
CA LYS A 57 -6.50 -15.42 -4.56
C LYS A 57 -5.93 -14.28 -3.72
N ALA A 58 -5.92 -13.07 -4.28
CA ALA A 58 -5.56 -11.88 -3.53
C ALA A 58 -6.67 -11.52 -2.52
N MET A 59 -6.28 -11.34 -1.26
CA MET A 59 -7.12 -10.79 -0.20
C MET A 59 -6.54 -9.42 0.16
N THR A 60 -7.36 -8.36 0.13
CA THR A 60 -6.95 -7.00 0.49
C THR A 60 -7.79 -6.51 1.67
N GLY A 61 -7.15 -5.81 2.61
CA GLY A 61 -7.78 -5.22 3.78
C GLY A 61 -7.09 -3.93 4.18
N TYR A 62 -7.79 -3.07 4.90
CA TYR A 62 -7.23 -1.83 5.44
C TYR A 62 -6.66 -2.11 6.82
N PHE A 63 -5.40 -1.72 7.03
CA PHE A 63 -4.69 -1.86 8.30
C PHE A 63 -4.03 -0.53 8.65
N SER A 64 -3.75 -0.32 9.94
CA SER A 64 -2.98 0.86 10.35
C SER A 64 -1.56 0.81 9.77
N PRO A 65 -0.98 1.97 9.42
CA PRO A 65 0.40 2.02 8.91
C PRO A 65 1.41 1.39 9.89
N GLU A 66 1.20 1.60 11.19
CA GLU A 66 2.03 1.04 12.25
C GLU A 66 1.99 -0.49 12.28
N MET A 67 0.79 -1.08 12.16
CA MET A 67 0.63 -2.53 12.11
C MET A 67 1.31 -3.12 10.88
N SER A 68 1.11 -2.50 9.71
CA SER A 68 1.77 -2.94 8.47
C SER A 68 3.28 -2.96 8.63
N PHE A 69 3.86 -1.90 9.19
CA PHE A 69 5.29 -1.82 9.45
C PHE A 69 5.77 -2.91 10.42
N ALA A 70 5.10 -3.05 11.57
CA ALA A 70 5.44 -4.03 12.58
C ALA A 70 5.40 -5.47 12.01
N MET A 71 4.35 -5.82 11.26
CA MET A 71 4.25 -7.15 10.65
C MET A 71 5.37 -7.43 9.65
N HIS A 72 5.72 -6.46 8.79
CA HIS A 72 6.84 -6.63 7.86
C HIS A 72 8.18 -6.79 8.58
N MET A 73 8.41 -6.05 9.66
CA MET A 73 9.64 -6.17 10.46
C MET A 73 9.72 -7.52 11.17
N THR A 74 8.64 -7.96 11.78
CA THR A 74 8.58 -9.25 12.49
C THR A 74 8.76 -10.42 11.53
N ALA A 75 8.04 -10.44 10.40
CA ALA A 75 8.19 -11.49 9.40
C ALA A 75 9.65 -11.63 8.92
N ARG A 76 10.32 -10.50 8.66
CA ARG A 76 11.74 -10.47 8.28
C ARG A 76 12.67 -11.01 9.36
N LYS A 77 12.44 -10.68 10.64
CA LYS A 77 13.22 -11.21 11.77
C LYS A 77 13.14 -12.73 11.86
N HIS A 78 11.98 -13.29 11.53
CA HIS A 78 11.75 -14.73 11.53
C HIS A 78 12.09 -15.41 10.20
N GLY A 79 12.65 -14.68 9.22
CA GLY A 79 12.99 -15.24 7.91
C GLY A 79 11.78 -15.67 7.08
N MET A 80 10.58 -15.19 7.41
CA MET A 80 9.33 -15.56 6.76
C MET A 80 8.87 -14.46 5.80
N SER A 81 8.12 -14.83 4.77
CA SER A 81 7.39 -13.84 3.98
C SER A 81 6.18 -13.35 4.78
N LEU A 82 5.76 -12.10 4.54
CA LEU A 82 4.54 -11.58 5.16
C LEU A 82 3.31 -12.44 4.81
N GLN A 83 3.26 -12.98 3.59
CA GLN A 83 2.15 -13.84 3.18
C GLN A 83 2.09 -15.11 4.01
N ASP A 84 3.23 -15.71 4.34
CA ASP A 84 3.29 -16.94 5.15
C ASP A 84 2.89 -16.65 6.60
N ALA A 85 3.42 -15.56 7.17
CA ALA A 85 3.05 -15.12 8.52
C ALA A 85 1.55 -14.79 8.65
N MET A 86 0.96 -14.16 7.62
CA MET A 86 -0.48 -13.89 7.60
C MET A 86 -1.31 -15.17 7.40
N ALA A 87 -0.86 -16.09 6.55
CA ALA A 87 -1.55 -17.36 6.32
C ALA A 87 -1.61 -18.21 7.60
N GLU A 88 -0.52 -18.26 8.37
CA GLU A 88 -0.48 -18.95 9.67
C GLU A 88 -1.47 -18.33 10.66
N ALA A 89 -1.45 -17.01 10.81
CA ALA A 89 -2.37 -16.30 11.69
C ALA A 89 -3.85 -16.51 11.31
N PHE A 90 -4.17 -16.54 10.01
CA PHE A 90 -5.52 -16.83 9.53
C PHE A 90 -5.92 -18.27 9.80
N ASN A 91 -5.03 -19.23 9.59
CA ASN A 91 -5.30 -20.63 9.89
C ASN A 91 -5.58 -20.85 11.38
N ASP A 92 -4.82 -20.20 12.27
CA ASP A 92 -5.04 -20.29 13.70
C ASP A 92 -6.36 -19.64 14.14
N TRP A 93 -6.74 -18.54 13.49
CA TRP A 93 -8.07 -17.95 13.70
C TRP A 93 -9.19 -18.89 13.23
N LEU A 94 -9.08 -19.47 12.04
CA LEU A 94 -10.07 -20.42 11.50
C LEU A 94 -10.17 -21.70 12.35
N ARG A 95 -9.04 -22.19 12.87
CA ARG A 95 -8.99 -23.31 13.83
C ARG A 95 -9.73 -22.98 15.11
N LYS A 96 -9.48 -21.80 15.69
CA LYS A 96 -10.16 -21.34 16.89
C LYS A 96 -11.69 -21.24 16.68
N MET A 97 -12.12 -20.91 15.48
CA MET A 97 -13.54 -20.81 15.11
C MET A 97 -14.18 -22.15 14.72
N GLY A 98 -13.44 -23.26 14.73
CA GLY A 98 -13.95 -24.60 14.41
C GLY A 98 -14.16 -24.87 12.91
N GLU A 99 -13.72 -23.97 12.04
CA GLU A 99 -13.82 -24.15 10.58
C GLU A 99 -12.63 -24.90 9.98
N SER A 100 -11.60 -25.21 10.78
CA SER A 100 -10.44 -25.96 10.32
C SER A 100 -10.72 -27.48 10.28
N PRO A 101 -10.33 -28.17 9.18
CA PRO A 101 -9.39 -27.70 8.17
C PRO A 101 -10.06 -27.00 6.97
N VAL A 102 -9.71 -25.73 6.75
CA VAL A 102 -10.06 -25.00 5.52
C VAL A 102 -8.99 -25.28 4.46
N GLY A 103 -9.16 -26.36 3.70
CA GLY A 103 -8.38 -26.67 2.50
C GLY A 103 -7.03 -27.36 2.73
N LYS A 104 -6.76 -28.39 1.93
CA LYS A 104 -5.47 -29.07 1.78
C LYS A 104 -4.74 -28.47 0.57
#